data_AF-A0A0G0WD67-F1
#
_entry.id   AF-A0A0G0WD67-F1
#
_cell.length_a   1.000
_cell.length_b   1.000
_cell.length_c   1.000
_cell.angle_alpha   90.00
_cell.angle_beta   90.00
_cell.angle_gamma   90.00
#
_symmetry.space_group_name_H-M   'P 1'
#
loop_
_entity.id
_entity.type
_entity.pdbx_description
1 polymer ?
#
loop_
_entity_poly.entity_id
_entity_poly.type
_entity_poly.pdbx_seq_one_letter_code
_entity_poly.pdbx_strand_id
1 'polypeptide(L)'
;MPRALGRPGFSFSERFIKLLITTAAPLAFFESLAALKFGSLKKESYLTPAPNFFVVISDVFFRLFGRLVFTYPPKEQFFWHSSLVLNLWTGFVLITAIFATLLLIYYFYKSLKQKDINLYKYSLLVFWLGFGVLLFGFYKKDIYDYYFSFLFPLPFILVAILLNFIWENKKYIKRYSKYLALLIFAAILSLNLFGIPFKYEPNRQLNQMRSIADFIMTKTNTKPFNFALITGGNSDHAYRYFFTIWNHPPTTIEDPAKDPQRESVEDQLFVICESVPCEPIGHSLWEIAGFGRAEIESQWDVSVVKVYKLVHFKEK
;
A
#
# COMPACT_ATOMS: atom_id res chain seq x y z
N MET A 1 43.70 22.27 49.66
CA MET A 1 43.51 22.84 48.31
C MET A 1 43.78 21.76 47.26
N PRO A 2 42.78 21.24 46.53
CA PRO A 2 43.02 20.42 45.34
C PRO A 2 42.78 21.24 44.06
N ARG A 3 43.70 21.10 43.10
CA ARG A 3 43.66 21.72 41.76
C ARG A 3 42.52 21.13 40.92
N ALA A 4 41.68 22.00 40.38
CA ALA A 4 40.70 21.66 39.36
C ALA A 4 41.40 21.42 38.01
N LEU A 5 41.30 20.19 37.50
CA LEU A 5 41.69 19.83 36.13
C LEU A 5 40.56 20.25 35.17
N GLY A 6 40.84 21.25 34.34
CA GLY A 6 39.96 21.69 33.27
C GLY A 6 39.78 20.61 32.20
N ARG A 7 38.51 20.29 31.89
CA ARG A 7 38.17 19.48 30.70
C ARG A 7 38.16 20.39 29.46
N PRO A 8 38.78 19.98 28.34
CA PRO A 8 38.70 20.73 27.09
C PRO A 8 37.31 20.56 26.48
N GLY A 9 36.58 21.68 26.33
CA GLY A 9 35.33 21.75 25.60
C GLY A 9 35.57 21.62 24.10
N PHE A 10 35.52 20.40 23.56
CA PHE A 10 35.57 20.18 22.11
C PHE A 10 34.16 20.28 21.50
N SER A 11 33.92 21.35 20.74
CA SER A 11 32.74 21.62 19.93
C SER A 11 32.67 20.68 18.70
N PHE A 12 32.33 19.40 18.92
CA PHE A 12 32.16 18.43 17.82
C PHE A 12 30.84 18.62 17.06
N SER A 13 29.84 19.27 17.66
CA SER A 13 28.53 19.53 17.01
C SER A 13 28.65 20.50 15.83
N GLU A 14 29.59 21.44 15.85
CA GLU A 14 29.80 22.40 14.76
C GLU A 14 30.37 21.75 13.51
N ARG A 15 31.26 20.76 13.67
CA ARG A 15 31.83 20.02 12.53
C ARG A 15 30.80 19.11 11.87
N PHE A 16 29.91 18.49 12.64
CA PHE A 16 28.89 17.57 12.11
C PHE A 16 27.78 18.32 11.34
N ILE A 17 27.33 19.48 11.84
CA ILE A 17 26.36 20.33 11.12
C ILE A 17 26.98 20.88 9.83
N LYS A 18 28.25 21.32 9.85
CA LYS A 18 28.95 21.74 8.63
C LYS A 18 29.12 20.57 7.65
N LEU A 19 29.45 19.36 8.13
CA LEU A 19 29.60 18.16 7.29
C LEU A 19 28.28 17.77 6.60
N LEU A 20 27.15 17.86 7.32
CA LEU A 20 25.82 17.59 6.77
C LEU A 20 25.40 18.58 5.69
N ILE A 21 25.95 19.80 5.71
CA ILE A 21 25.69 20.85 4.72
C ILE A 21 26.66 20.74 3.52
N THR A 22 27.86 20.16 3.69
CA THR A 22 28.92 20.17 2.66
C THR A 22 29.18 18.84 1.95
N THR A 23 28.66 17.70 2.41
CA THR A 23 28.83 16.43 1.67
C THR A 23 27.81 16.33 0.54
N ALA A 24 28.23 15.90 -0.66
CA ALA A 24 27.41 15.79 -1.88
C ALA A 24 26.38 14.64 -1.89
N ALA A 25 26.29 13.85 -0.82
CA ALA A 25 25.35 12.73 -0.70
C ALA A 25 23.85 13.11 -0.69
N PRO A 26 23.41 14.26 -0.13
CA PRO A 26 22.05 14.75 -0.26
C PRO A 26 21.70 15.07 -1.72
N LEU A 27 22.65 15.55 -2.52
CA LEU A 27 22.39 15.94 -3.92
C LEU A 27 22.02 14.76 -4.82
N ALA A 28 22.71 13.62 -4.71
CA ALA A 28 22.33 12.41 -5.46
C ALA A 28 20.94 11.86 -5.04
N PHE A 29 20.58 12.00 -3.76
CA PHE A 29 19.23 11.67 -3.27
C PHE A 29 18.18 12.67 -3.77
N PHE A 30 18.50 13.97 -3.81
CA PHE A 30 17.63 15.02 -4.36
C PHE A 30 17.49 14.92 -5.89
N GLU A 31 18.51 14.48 -6.63
CA GLU A 31 18.42 14.21 -8.07
C GLU A 31 17.56 12.97 -8.36
N SER A 32 17.65 11.92 -7.52
CA SER A 32 16.74 10.77 -7.59
C SER A 32 15.29 11.14 -7.24
N LEU A 33 15.08 12.10 -6.33
CA LEU A 33 13.77 12.71 -6.04
C LEU A 33 13.27 13.65 -7.15
N ALA A 34 14.16 14.33 -7.88
CA ALA A 34 13.80 15.11 -9.06
C ALA A 34 13.47 14.20 -10.27
N ALA A 35 14.05 13.00 -10.30
CA ALA A 35 13.71 11.94 -11.26
C ALA A 35 12.37 11.25 -10.96
N LEU A 36 11.79 11.45 -9.77
CA LEU A 36 10.35 11.28 -9.50
C LEU A 36 9.56 12.42 -10.18
N LYS A 37 9.74 12.58 -11.49
CA LYS A 37 8.75 13.25 -12.33
C LYS A 37 7.49 12.40 -12.23
N PHE A 38 6.52 12.88 -11.45
CA PHE A 38 5.18 12.31 -11.37
C PHE A 38 4.56 12.39 -12.77
N GLY A 39 4.71 11.28 -13.51
CA GLY A 39 4.22 11.13 -14.86
C GLY A 39 2.72 11.33 -14.91
N SER A 40 2.29 12.17 -15.85
CA SER A 40 0.92 12.28 -16.31
C SER A 40 0.31 10.89 -16.54
N LEU A 41 -0.90 10.68 -16.03
CA LEU A 41 -1.68 9.46 -16.17
C LEU A 41 -1.99 9.19 -17.65
N LYS A 42 -1.07 8.55 -18.37
CA LYS A 42 -1.37 7.84 -19.60
C LYS A 42 -1.41 6.36 -19.29
N LYS A 43 -2.60 5.79 -19.45
CA LYS A 43 -2.91 4.37 -19.27
C LYS A 43 -2.34 3.60 -20.47
N GLU A 44 -1.03 3.40 -20.50
CA GLU A 44 -0.37 2.51 -21.46
C GLU A 44 -0.03 1.21 -20.75
N SER A 45 -0.86 0.19 -21.00
CA SER A 45 -0.62 -1.20 -20.61
C SER A 45 0.45 -1.80 -21.53
N TYR A 46 1.71 -1.58 -21.21
CA TYR A 46 2.84 -2.31 -21.78
C TYR A 46 3.86 -2.57 -20.68
N LEU A 47 4.39 -3.80 -20.64
CA LEU A 47 5.42 -4.30 -19.73
C LEU A 47 6.31 -3.18 -19.18
N THR A 48 5.93 -2.65 -18.00
CA THR A 48 6.77 -1.67 -17.33
C THR A 48 8.05 -2.40 -16.94
N PRO A 49 9.23 -1.92 -17.33
CA PRO A 49 10.48 -2.53 -16.93
C PRO A 49 10.50 -2.68 -15.41
N ALA A 50 10.97 -3.84 -14.93
CA ALA A 50 10.99 -4.15 -13.52
C ALA A 50 11.63 -2.98 -12.74
N PRO A 51 10.99 -2.50 -11.65
CA PRO A 51 11.43 -1.30 -10.98
C PRO A 51 12.87 -1.47 -10.47
N ASN A 52 13.67 -0.42 -10.61
CA ASN A 52 15.05 -0.39 -10.15
C ASN A 52 15.08 -0.54 -8.60
N PHE A 53 16.02 -1.33 -8.09
CA PHE A 53 16.24 -1.58 -6.66
C PHE A 53 16.18 -0.29 -5.81
N PHE A 54 16.86 0.78 -6.24
CA PHE A 54 16.90 2.05 -5.51
C PHE A 54 15.58 2.82 -5.56
N VAL A 55 14.84 2.70 -6.67
CA VAL A 55 13.51 3.31 -6.81
C VAL A 55 12.53 2.66 -5.84
N VAL A 56 12.58 1.32 -5.73
CA VAL A 56 11.76 0.58 -4.76
C VAL A 56 12.09 0.96 -3.32
N ILE A 57 13.38 1.02 -2.98
CA ILE A 57 13.83 1.45 -1.63
C ILE A 57 13.35 2.86 -1.30
N SER A 58 13.47 3.79 -2.25
CA SER A 58 13.03 5.18 -2.05
C SER A 58 11.52 5.27 -1.85
N ASP A 59 10.73 4.55 -2.66
CA ASP A 59 9.27 4.47 -2.53
C ASP A 59 8.86 3.89 -1.16
N VAL A 60 9.46 2.78 -0.75
CA VAL A 60 9.19 2.14 0.54
C VAL A 60 9.57 3.04 1.70
N PHE A 61 10.76 3.65 1.66
CA PHE A 61 11.20 4.59 2.69
C PHE A 61 10.25 5.79 2.80
N PHE A 62 9.86 6.38 1.67
CA PHE A 62 8.89 7.47 1.65
C PHE A 62 7.54 7.03 2.23
N ARG A 63 7.00 5.89 1.79
CA ARG A 63 5.69 5.39 2.25
C ARG A 63 5.69 5.03 3.72
N LEU A 64 6.80 4.54 4.27
CA LEU A 64 6.92 4.20 5.69
C LEU A 64 6.63 5.42 6.57
N PHE A 65 7.14 6.60 6.23
CA PHE A 65 6.82 7.83 6.95
C PHE A 65 5.52 8.47 6.45
N GLY A 66 5.41 8.64 5.14
CA GLY A 66 4.30 9.33 4.49
C GLY A 66 2.95 8.70 4.81
N ARG A 67 2.80 7.38 4.61
CA ARG A 67 1.52 6.69 4.83
C ARG A 67 1.22 6.48 6.29
N LEU A 68 2.19 6.03 7.07
CA LEU A 68 1.95 5.61 8.45
C LEU A 68 1.89 6.78 9.42
N VAL A 69 2.77 7.77 9.28
CA VAL A 69 2.85 8.91 10.23
C VAL A 69 2.07 10.11 9.73
N PHE A 70 2.13 10.39 8.43
CA PHE A 70 1.61 11.65 7.89
C PHE A 70 0.34 11.50 7.07
N THR A 71 -0.26 10.31 6.99
CA THR A 71 -1.47 10.03 6.20
C THR A 71 -1.41 10.56 4.75
N TYR A 72 -0.23 10.49 4.15
CA TYR A 72 0.00 10.95 2.78
C TYR A 72 -0.93 10.19 1.82
N PRO A 73 -1.67 10.89 0.94
CA PRO A 73 -2.71 10.27 0.11
C PRO A 73 -2.12 9.30 -0.91
N PRO A 74 -2.87 8.26 -1.30
CA PRO A 74 -2.45 7.36 -2.37
C PRO A 74 -2.58 8.03 -3.72
N LYS A 75 -1.88 7.49 -4.73
CA LYS A 75 -1.81 8.12 -6.06
C LYS A 75 -3.21 8.29 -6.66
N GLU A 76 -4.08 7.33 -6.38
CA GLU A 76 -5.50 7.31 -6.73
C GLU A 76 -6.27 8.48 -6.10
N GLN A 77 -5.77 9.12 -5.05
CA GLN A 77 -6.39 10.27 -4.39
C GLN A 77 -5.72 11.61 -4.73
N PHE A 78 -4.68 11.63 -5.57
CA PHE A 78 -3.98 12.88 -5.89
C PHE A 78 -4.87 13.92 -6.56
N PHE A 79 -5.89 13.49 -7.29
CA PHE A 79 -6.82 14.40 -7.96
C PHE A 79 -7.66 15.27 -7.00
N TRP A 80 -7.75 14.90 -5.72
CA TRP A 80 -8.40 15.70 -4.68
C TRP A 80 -7.51 16.82 -4.11
N HIS A 81 -6.23 16.85 -4.50
CA HIS A 81 -5.25 17.77 -3.94
C HIS A 81 -4.57 18.57 -5.05
N SER A 82 -4.29 19.85 -4.78
CA SER A 82 -3.49 20.65 -5.70
C SER A 82 -2.02 20.18 -5.69
N SER A 83 -1.33 20.37 -6.81
CA SER A 83 0.10 20.03 -6.93
C SER A 83 0.96 20.72 -5.86
N LEU A 84 0.65 21.97 -5.52
CA LEU A 84 1.34 22.70 -4.46
C LEU A 84 1.20 22.01 -3.10
N VAL A 85 -0.02 21.59 -2.73
CA VAL A 85 -0.27 20.88 -1.46
C VAL A 85 0.48 19.56 -1.42
N LEU A 86 0.42 18.77 -2.49
CA LEU A 86 1.15 17.50 -2.59
C LEU A 86 2.66 17.70 -2.48
N ASN A 87 3.22 18.72 -3.12
CA ASN A 87 4.65 19.04 -3.05
C ASN A 87 5.08 19.48 -1.65
N LEU A 88 4.29 20.33 -0.98
CA LEU A 88 4.56 20.76 0.39
C LEU A 88 4.48 19.58 1.37
N TRP A 89 3.48 18.71 1.22
CA TRP A 89 3.33 17.52 2.06
C TRP A 89 4.46 16.52 1.83
N THR A 90 4.84 16.28 0.56
CA THR A 90 5.99 15.45 0.19
C THR A 90 7.27 15.99 0.79
N GLY A 91 7.52 17.30 0.67
CA GLY A 91 8.67 17.97 1.27
C GLY A 91 8.70 17.80 2.79
N PHE A 92 7.56 18.00 3.47
CA PHE A 92 7.45 17.84 4.92
C PHE A 92 7.74 16.40 5.37
N VAL A 93 7.21 15.40 4.65
CA VAL A 93 7.48 13.97 4.91
C VAL A 93 8.97 13.67 4.75
N LEU A 94 9.56 14.07 3.62
CA LEU A 94 10.97 13.78 3.31
C LEU A 94 11.92 14.45 4.29
N ILE A 95 11.71 15.73 4.58
CA ILE A 95 12.50 16.47 5.58
C ILE A 95 12.43 15.72 6.90
N THR A 96 11.23 15.39 7.39
CA THR A 96 11.08 14.72 8.68
C THR A 96 11.74 13.34 8.69
N ALA A 97 11.54 12.53 7.65
CA ALA A 97 12.13 11.19 7.52
C ALA A 97 13.66 11.25 7.48
N ILE A 98 14.25 12.17 6.70
CA ILE A 98 15.69 12.38 6.61
C ILE A 98 16.24 12.82 7.96
N PHE A 99 15.67 13.85 8.59
CA PHE A 99 16.16 14.35 9.87
C PHE A 99 16.06 13.30 10.99
N ALA A 100 14.97 12.54 11.04
CA ALA A 100 14.80 11.45 12.00
C ALA A 100 15.84 10.34 11.78
N THR A 101 16.12 9.98 10.52
CA THR A 101 17.13 8.97 10.17
C THR A 101 18.55 9.44 10.47
N LEU A 102 18.89 10.69 10.12
CA LEU A 102 20.19 11.28 10.44
C LEU A 102 20.42 11.38 11.95
N LEU A 103 19.37 11.70 12.71
CA LEU A 103 19.43 11.75 14.17
C LEU A 103 19.66 10.35 14.77
N LEU A 104 19.00 9.32 14.23
CA LEU A 104 19.27 7.92 14.60
C LEU A 104 20.73 7.55 14.33
N ILE A 105 21.25 7.84 13.12
CA ILE A 105 22.64 7.57 12.75
C ILE A 105 23.61 8.31 13.69
N TYR A 106 23.31 9.56 14.04
CA TYR A 106 24.10 10.34 14.99
C TYR A 106 24.15 9.69 16.38
N TYR A 107 22.99 9.28 16.93
CA TYR A 107 22.94 8.62 18.22
C TYR A 107 23.63 7.26 18.22
N PHE A 108 23.46 6.48 17.15
CA PHE A 108 24.19 5.23 16.93
C PHE A 108 25.71 5.46 16.93
N TYR A 109 26.20 6.39 16.11
CA TYR A 109 27.64 6.71 16.01
C TYR A 109 28.22 7.20 17.35
N LYS A 110 27.50 8.08 18.05
CA LYS A 110 27.89 8.55 19.38
C LYS A 110 27.99 7.39 20.36
N SER A 111 27.00 6.51 20.37
CA SER A 111 26.96 5.34 21.25
C SER A 111 28.08 4.35 20.95
N LEU A 112 28.42 4.15 19.68
CA LEU A 112 29.54 3.31 19.24
C LEU A 112 30.87 3.86 19.74
N LYS A 113 31.09 5.18 19.61
CA LYS A 113 32.32 5.84 20.04
C LYS A 113 32.49 5.85 21.56
N GLN A 114 31.39 5.96 22.30
CA GLN A 114 31.37 6.04 23.76
C GLN A 114 31.27 4.66 24.44
N LYS A 115 31.04 3.58 23.68
CA LYS A 115 30.72 2.22 24.20
C LYS A 115 29.59 2.25 25.24
N ASP A 116 28.57 3.06 24.97
CA ASP A 116 27.41 3.25 25.84
C ASP A 116 26.46 2.02 25.78
N ILE A 117 25.76 1.73 26.88
CA ILE A 117 24.76 0.67 26.99
C ILE A 117 23.61 0.85 25.98
N ASN A 118 23.37 2.09 25.53
CA ASN A 118 22.39 2.38 24.50
C ASN A 118 22.80 1.91 23.10
N LEU A 119 24.01 1.38 22.91
CA LEU A 119 24.51 0.91 21.62
C LEU A 119 23.56 -0.15 21.05
N TYR A 120 23.19 -1.15 21.85
CA TYR A 120 22.30 -2.22 21.39
C TYR A 120 20.94 -1.71 20.95
N LYS A 121 20.40 -0.70 21.63
CA LYS A 121 19.11 -0.08 21.27
C LYS A 121 19.18 0.60 19.91
N TYR A 122 20.20 1.44 19.70
CA TYR A 122 20.36 2.14 18.42
C TYR A 122 20.79 1.18 17.30
N SER A 123 21.62 0.17 17.58
CA SER A 123 21.96 -0.89 16.64
C SER A 123 20.72 -1.62 16.15
N LEU A 124 19.81 -1.98 17.06
CA LEU A 124 18.55 -2.63 16.69
C LEU A 124 17.71 -1.75 15.77
N LEU A 125 17.55 -0.46 16.08
CA LEU A 125 16.77 0.46 15.25
C LEU A 125 17.40 0.69 13.87
N VAL A 126 18.73 0.83 13.80
CA VAL A 126 19.46 0.95 12.52
C VAL A 126 19.34 -0.33 11.70
N PHE A 127 19.49 -1.49 12.33
CA PHE A 127 19.33 -2.78 11.68
C PHE A 127 17.90 -2.97 11.18
N TRP A 128 16.89 -2.67 12.00
CA TRP A 128 15.48 -2.80 11.65
C TRP A 128 15.11 -1.87 10.49
N LEU A 129 15.54 -0.60 10.51
CA LEU A 129 15.33 0.33 9.41
C LEU A 129 16.05 -0.10 8.14
N GLY A 130 17.35 -0.39 8.25
CA GLY A 130 18.19 -0.76 7.12
C GLY A 130 17.72 -2.06 6.48
N PHE A 131 17.67 -3.14 7.25
CA PHE A 131 17.27 -4.45 6.73
C PHE A 131 15.82 -4.47 6.25
N GLY A 132 14.90 -3.85 7.01
CA GLY A 132 13.50 -3.77 6.64
C GLY A 132 13.26 -3.08 5.31
N VAL A 133 13.92 -1.94 5.06
CA VAL A 133 13.76 -1.19 3.81
C VAL A 133 14.57 -1.80 2.66
N LEU A 134 15.82 -2.21 2.90
CA LEU A 134 16.70 -2.75 1.86
C LEU A 134 16.17 -4.06 1.25
N LEU A 135 15.55 -4.93 2.06
CA LEU A 135 14.97 -6.17 1.55
C LEU A 135 13.88 -5.96 0.51
N PHE A 136 13.09 -4.89 0.62
CA PHE A 136 12.09 -4.57 -0.39
C PHE A 136 12.70 -4.23 -1.75
N GLY A 137 13.95 -3.76 -1.81
CA GLY A 137 14.61 -3.49 -3.09
C GLY A 137 14.72 -4.73 -4.00
N PHE A 138 14.73 -5.94 -3.41
CA PHE A 138 14.73 -7.19 -4.16
C PHE A 138 13.33 -7.65 -4.60
N TYR A 139 12.26 -7.05 -4.07
CA TYR A 139 10.90 -7.42 -4.40
C TYR A 139 10.52 -6.94 -5.80
N LYS A 140 9.92 -7.83 -6.61
CA LYS A 140 9.63 -7.57 -8.04
C LYS A 140 8.14 -7.42 -8.35
N LYS A 141 7.26 -7.64 -7.38
CA LYS A 141 5.80 -7.46 -7.53
C LYS A 141 5.38 -6.13 -6.89
N ASP A 142 4.10 -5.81 -6.99
CA ASP A 142 3.51 -4.65 -6.34
C ASP A 142 3.63 -4.74 -4.82
N ILE A 143 4.10 -3.66 -4.20
CA ILE A 143 4.28 -3.55 -2.75
C ILE A 143 3.06 -2.83 -2.18
N TYR A 144 2.31 -3.52 -1.33
CA TYR A 144 1.14 -2.97 -0.66
C TYR A 144 1.48 -2.46 0.75
N ASP A 145 0.74 -1.46 1.24
CA ASP A 145 1.04 -0.82 2.54
C ASP A 145 0.99 -1.81 3.72
N TYR A 146 0.14 -2.85 3.64
CA TYR A 146 0.04 -3.87 4.69
C TYR A 146 1.32 -4.73 4.82
N TYR A 147 2.19 -4.76 3.80
CA TYR A 147 3.51 -5.39 3.91
C TYR A 147 4.41 -4.67 4.91
N PHE A 148 4.14 -3.40 5.24
CA PHE A 148 4.91 -2.63 6.22
C PHE A 148 4.50 -2.91 7.67
N SER A 149 3.60 -3.86 7.93
CA SER A 149 3.14 -4.18 9.29
C SER A 149 4.28 -4.49 10.26
N PHE A 150 5.34 -5.18 9.80
CA PHE A 150 6.52 -5.47 10.62
C PHE A 150 7.44 -4.25 10.82
N LEU A 151 7.30 -3.19 10.04
CA LEU A 151 8.00 -1.90 10.20
C LEU A 151 7.11 -0.85 10.87
N PHE A 152 5.85 -1.17 11.15
CA PHE A 152 4.84 -0.21 11.57
C PHE A 152 5.28 0.65 12.77
N PRO A 153 5.85 0.11 13.87
CA PRO A 153 6.25 0.93 15.01
C PRO A 153 7.43 1.87 14.73
N LEU A 154 8.28 1.51 13.78
CA LEU A 154 9.57 2.13 13.55
C LEU A 154 9.50 3.63 13.20
N PRO A 155 8.74 4.09 12.18
CA PRO A 155 8.69 5.51 11.85
C PRO A 155 8.12 6.36 12.99
N PHE A 156 7.19 5.84 13.80
CA PHE A 156 6.68 6.55 14.98
C PHE A 156 7.76 6.72 16.05
N ILE A 157 8.56 5.67 16.31
CA ILE A 157 9.69 5.76 17.24
C ILE A 157 10.70 6.80 16.76
N LEU A 158 11.05 6.80 15.48
CA LEU A 158 12.04 7.75 14.92
C LEU A 158 11.53 9.19 14.96
N VAL A 159 10.25 9.43 14.65
CA VAL A 159 9.62 10.74 14.76
C VAL A 159 9.52 11.19 16.22
N ALA A 160 9.23 10.29 17.16
CA ALA A 160 9.22 10.59 18.58
C ALA A 160 10.61 10.99 19.10
N ILE A 161 11.67 10.30 18.67
CA ILE A 161 13.07 10.65 18.98
C ILE A 161 13.39 12.05 18.43
N LEU A 162 12.97 12.36 17.21
CA LEU A 162 13.15 13.69 16.62
C LEU A 162 12.40 14.79 17.40
N LEU A 163 11.13 14.57 17.74
CA LEU A 163 10.34 15.53 18.53
C LEU A 163 10.95 15.74 19.92
N ASN A 164 11.40 14.67 20.58
CA ASN A 164 12.09 14.78 21.87
C ASN A 164 13.40 15.55 21.75
N PHE A 165 14.19 15.29 20.71
CA PHE A 165 15.42 16.05 20.44
C PHE A 165 15.13 17.54 20.26
N ILE A 166 14.11 17.90 19.48
CA ILE A 166 13.71 19.31 19.32
C ILE A 166 13.30 19.88 20.68
N TRP A 167 12.44 19.19 21.43
CA TRP A 167 11.92 19.62 22.71
C TRP A 167 13.03 19.89 23.75
N GLU A 168 13.98 18.99 23.89
CA GLU A 168 15.06 19.07 24.89
C GLU A 168 16.23 19.96 24.47
N ASN A 169 16.30 20.41 23.22
CA ASN A 169 17.45 21.16 22.71
C ASN A 169 17.50 22.60 23.25
N LYS A 170 18.07 22.72 24.45
CA LYS A 170 18.34 23.99 25.14
C LYS A 170 19.51 24.79 24.56
N LYS A 171 20.19 24.33 23.50
CA LYS A 171 21.40 25.03 23.02
C LYS A 171 21.10 26.06 21.93
N TYR A 172 20.21 25.74 20.99
CA TYR A 172 20.01 26.56 19.78
C TYR A 172 18.71 27.35 19.77
N ILE A 173 17.64 26.86 20.42
CA ILE A 173 16.30 27.49 20.36
C ILE A 173 15.62 27.41 21.75
N LYS A 174 16.28 27.94 22.79
CA LYS A 174 15.86 27.75 24.21
C LYS A 174 14.38 28.05 24.50
N ARG A 175 13.78 29.04 23.83
CA ARG A 175 12.40 29.45 24.09
C ARG A 175 11.39 28.89 23.09
N TYR A 176 11.79 28.71 21.84
CA TYR A 176 10.86 28.32 20.76
C TYR A 176 10.85 26.82 20.44
N SER A 177 11.82 26.04 20.92
CA SER A 177 11.92 24.62 20.57
C SER A 177 10.70 23.81 21.03
N LYS A 178 10.17 24.10 22.22
CA LYS A 178 8.95 23.46 22.74
C LYS A 178 7.72 23.78 21.89
N TYR A 179 7.56 25.05 21.52
CA TYR A 179 6.45 25.47 20.66
C TYR A 179 6.56 24.84 19.27
N LEU A 180 7.77 24.73 18.72
CA LEU A 180 8.01 24.07 17.44
C LEU A 180 7.68 22.56 17.50
N ALA A 181 8.16 21.84 18.53
CA ALA A 181 7.82 20.43 18.70
C ALA A 181 6.31 20.23 18.90
N LEU A 182 5.65 21.09 19.68
CA LEU A 182 4.19 21.05 19.86
C LEU A 182 3.45 21.35 18.55
N LEU A 183 3.91 22.32 17.77
CA LEU A 183 3.34 22.66 16.46
C LEU A 183 3.46 21.49 15.48
N ILE A 184 4.64 20.86 15.38
CA ILE A 184 4.86 19.69 14.52
C ILE A 184 3.96 18.53 14.97
N PHE A 185 3.89 18.27 16.29
CA PHE A 185 3.02 17.23 16.83
C PHE A 185 1.54 17.51 16.55
N ALA A 186 1.08 18.75 16.75
CA ALA A 186 -0.29 19.16 16.45
C ALA A 186 -0.61 19.06 14.96
N ALA A 187 0.35 19.37 14.08
CA ALA A 187 0.20 19.19 12.63
C ALA A 187 0.05 17.70 12.26
N ILE A 188 0.89 16.82 12.80
CA ILE A 188 0.78 15.36 12.59
C ILE A 188 -0.57 14.85 13.09
N LEU A 189 -0.97 15.24 14.31
CA LEU A 189 -2.25 14.84 14.89
C LEU A 189 -3.42 15.30 14.00
N SER A 190 -3.40 16.56 13.58
CA SER A 190 -4.43 17.13 12.71
C SER A 190 -4.54 16.36 11.40
N LEU A 191 -3.42 16.09 10.72
CA LEU A 191 -3.42 15.31 9.47
C LEU A 191 -4.04 13.92 9.65
N ASN A 192 -3.69 13.22 10.73
CA ASN A 192 -4.25 11.90 11.02
C ASN A 192 -5.74 11.95 11.36
N LEU A 193 -6.19 12.97 12.11
CA LEU A 193 -7.62 13.20 12.35
C LEU A 193 -8.38 13.52 11.04
N PHE A 194 -7.72 14.20 10.09
CA PHE A 194 -8.31 14.46 8.78
C PHE A 194 -8.45 13.20 7.93
N GLY A 195 -7.51 12.25 8.06
CA GLY A 195 -7.47 10.99 7.32
C GLY A 195 -8.24 9.82 7.92
N ILE A 196 -9.06 10.04 8.96
CA ILE A 196 -9.84 8.97 9.60
C ILE A 196 -10.85 8.36 8.60
N PRO A 197 -10.87 7.03 8.42
CA PRO A 197 -11.76 6.37 7.46
C PRO A 197 -13.25 6.44 7.83
N PHE A 198 -13.58 6.75 9.09
CA PHE A 198 -14.96 6.89 9.58
C PHE A 198 -15.71 8.12 9.06
N LYS A 199 -15.06 8.97 8.26
CA LYS A 199 -15.72 10.14 7.64
C LYS A 199 -16.66 9.79 6.50
N TYR A 200 -16.45 8.64 5.87
CA TYR A 200 -17.20 8.21 4.71
C TYR A 200 -17.93 6.91 5.02
N GLU A 201 -19.10 6.73 4.42
CA GLU A 201 -19.76 5.44 4.49
C GLU A 201 -18.85 4.36 3.87
N PRO A 202 -18.77 3.16 4.47
CA PRO A 202 -18.04 2.07 3.86
C PRO A 202 -18.71 1.70 2.53
N ASN A 203 -17.94 1.19 1.56
CA ASN A 203 -18.45 0.74 0.26
C ASN A 203 -19.40 -0.47 0.37
N ARG A 204 -19.72 -0.97 1.58
CA ARG A 204 -20.64 -2.10 1.83
C ARG A 204 -20.40 -3.31 0.91
N GLN A 205 -19.13 -3.62 0.60
CA GLN A 205 -18.76 -4.65 -0.38
C GLN A 205 -19.42 -6.00 -0.10
N LEU A 206 -19.48 -6.41 1.18
CA LEU A 206 -20.18 -7.63 1.59
C LEU A 206 -21.67 -7.63 1.17
N ASN A 207 -22.36 -6.51 1.37
CA ASN A 207 -23.77 -6.38 0.99
C ASN A 207 -23.93 -6.39 -0.53
N GLN A 208 -23.01 -5.77 -1.27
CA GLN A 208 -23.01 -5.80 -2.74
C GLN A 208 -22.87 -7.24 -3.24
N MET A 209 -21.86 -7.98 -2.75
CA MET A 209 -21.64 -9.39 -3.11
C MET A 209 -22.87 -10.25 -2.77
N ARG A 210 -23.45 -10.06 -1.59
CA ARG A 210 -24.67 -10.75 -1.17
C ARG A 210 -25.83 -10.46 -2.12
N SER A 211 -26.04 -9.20 -2.50
CA SER A 211 -27.17 -8.79 -3.34
C SER A 211 -27.04 -9.30 -4.76
N ILE A 212 -25.82 -9.33 -5.30
CA ILE A 212 -25.53 -9.90 -6.62
C ILE A 212 -25.70 -11.43 -6.60
N ALA A 213 -25.22 -12.10 -5.56
CA ALA A 213 -25.40 -13.54 -5.41
C ALA A 213 -26.90 -13.89 -5.25
N ASP A 214 -27.63 -13.15 -4.43
CA ASP A 214 -29.08 -13.33 -4.25
C ASP A 214 -29.82 -13.14 -5.59
N PHE A 215 -29.46 -12.11 -6.36
CA PHE A 215 -29.99 -11.91 -7.69
C PHE A 215 -29.79 -13.13 -8.59
N ILE A 216 -28.56 -13.68 -8.67
CA ILE A 216 -28.28 -14.88 -9.46
C ILE A 216 -29.14 -16.06 -9.00
N MET A 217 -29.26 -16.26 -7.69
CA MET A 217 -30.11 -17.30 -7.11
C MET A 217 -31.57 -17.20 -7.56
N THR A 218 -32.12 -15.99 -7.67
CA THR A 218 -33.47 -15.79 -8.22
C THR A 218 -33.60 -16.14 -9.71
N LYS A 219 -32.48 -16.19 -10.46
CA LYS A 219 -32.44 -16.47 -11.90
C LYS A 219 -32.10 -17.91 -12.24
N THR A 220 -31.55 -18.69 -11.30
CA THR A 220 -31.20 -20.11 -11.52
C THR A 220 -32.43 -21.00 -11.64
N ASN A 221 -33.61 -20.53 -11.19
CA ASN A 221 -34.84 -21.33 -11.07
C ASN A 221 -34.61 -22.64 -10.28
N THR A 222 -33.79 -22.60 -9.23
CA THR A 222 -33.39 -23.76 -8.40
C THR A 222 -32.67 -24.88 -9.16
N LYS A 223 -32.34 -24.69 -10.43
CA LYS A 223 -31.56 -25.65 -11.20
C LYS A 223 -30.07 -25.54 -10.86
N PRO A 224 -29.30 -26.62 -10.96
CA PRO A 224 -27.85 -26.57 -10.96
C PRO A 224 -27.32 -25.58 -12.02
N PHE A 225 -26.15 -25.01 -11.75
CA PHE A 225 -25.54 -24.00 -12.62
C PHE A 225 -24.02 -24.00 -12.44
N ASN A 226 -23.31 -23.66 -13.51
CA ASN A 226 -21.90 -23.26 -13.41
C ASN A 226 -21.80 -21.76 -13.17
N PHE A 227 -20.67 -21.32 -12.63
CA PHE A 227 -20.44 -19.92 -12.25
C PHE A 227 -19.04 -19.47 -12.63
N ALA A 228 -18.93 -18.25 -13.16
CA ALA A 228 -17.68 -17.62 -13.53
C ALA A 228 -17.64 -16.13 -13.13
N LEU A 229 -16.43 -15.64 -12.85
CA LEU A 229 -16.17 -14.23 -12.59
C LEU A 229 -15.10 -13.71 -13.56
N ILE A 230 -15.47 -12.74 -14.40
CA ILE A 230 -14.53 -11.96 -15.19
C ILE A 230 -14.20 -10.68 -14.40
N THR A 231 -12.95 -10.60 -13.95
CA THR A 231 -12.44 -9.51 -13.12
C THR A 231 -10.95 -9.28 -13.38
N GLY A 232 -10.45 -8.10 -13.00
CA GLY A 232 -9.03 -7.74 -13.14
C GLY A 232 -8.11 -8.28 -12.03
N GLY A 233 -8.67 -8.93 -11.01
CA GLY A 233 -7.85 -9.48 -9.90
C GLY A 233 -8.62 -9.97 -8.66
N ASN A 234 -9.95 -9.88 -8.65
CA ASN A 234 -10.74 -10.43 -7.54
C ASN A 234 -10.90 -11.95 -7.67
N SER A 235 -11.24 -12.58 -6.55
CA SER A 235 -11.60 -14.00 -6.50
C SER A 235 -13.12 -14.15 -6.48
N ASP A 236 -13.61 -15.20 -7.13
CA ASP A 236 -15.02 -15.57 -7.17
C ASP A 236 -15.56 -16.13 -5.83
N HIS A 237 -14.66 -16.37 -4.85
CA HIS A 237 -14.98 -16.93 -3.54
C HIS A 237 -16.02 -16.11 -2.76
N ALA A 238 -16.03 -14.79 -2.92
CA ALA A 238 -16.99 -13.94 -2.23
C ALA A 238 -18.44 -14.27 -2.63
N TYR A 239 -18.69 -14.57 -3.91
CA TYR A 239 -20.01 -14.97 -4.41
C TYR A 239 -20.32 -16.43 -4.03
N ARG A 240 -19.34 -17.33 -4.23
CA ARG A 240 -19.49 -18.77 -3.89
C ARG A 240 -19.81 -19.01 -2.43
N TYR A 241 -19.27 -18.19 -1.53
CA TYR A 241 -19.61 -18.23 -0.11
C TYR A 241 -21.12 -18.14 0.11
N PHE A 242 -21.79 -17.16 -0.51
CA PHE A 242 -23.23 -16.97 -0.36
C PHE A 242 -24.04 -18.13 -0.95
N PHE A 243 -23.68 -18.60 -2.15
CA PHE A 243 -24.30 -19.78 -2.76
C PHE A 243 -24.19 -21.02 -1.84
N THR A 244 -23.03 -21.21 -1.20
CA THR A 244 -22.76 -22.33 -0.31
C THR A 244 -23.60 -22.26 0.97
N ILE A 245 -23.64 -21.11 1.64
CA ILE A 245 -24.43 -20.98 2.89
C ILE A 245 -25.94 -21.02 2.66
N TRP A 246 -26.39 -20.81 1.41
CA TRP A 246 -27.77 -20.99 0.98
C TRP A 246 -28.06 -22.40 0.45
N ASN A 247 -27.11 -23.32 0.60
CA ASN A 247 -27.23 -24.72 0.21
C ASN A 247 -27.53 -24.92 -1.29
N HIS A 248 -27.00 -24.04 -2.14
CA HIS A 248 -27.08 -24.15 -3.60
C HIS A 248 -25.76 -23.71 -4.26
N PRO A 249 -24.63 -24.37 -3.95
CA PRO A 249 -23.34 -24.02 -4.53
C PRO A 249 -23.34 -24.28 -6.05
N PRO A 250 -22.62 -23.47 -6.85
CA PRO A 250 -22.45 -23.74 -8.27
C PRO A 250 -21.63 -25.01 -8.48
N THR A 251 -21.98 -25.79 -9.50
CA THR A 251 -21.22 -26.98 -9.92
C THR A 251 -19.89 -26.53 -10.52
N THR A 252 -18.79 -27.12 -10.05
CA THR A 252 -17.46 -26.87 -10.60
C THR A 252 -17.25 -27.74 -11.82
N ILE A 253 -16.88 -27.12 -12.95
CA ILE A 253 -16.53 -27.86 -14.17
C ILE A 253 -15.21 -28.58 -13.95
N GLU A 254 -15.26 -29.91 -13.99
CA GLU A 254 -14.11 -30.79 -13.80
C GLU A 254 -13.30 -30.95 -15.09
N ASP A 255 -12.04 -31.35 -14.92
CA ASP A 255 -11.15 -31.70 -16.02
C ASP A 255 -11.77 -32.86 -16.84
N PRO A 256 -11.83 -32.77 -18.19
CA PRO A 256 -12.31 -33.87 -19.03
C PRO A 256 -11.66 -35.23 -18.78
N ALA A 257 -10.43 -35.28 -18.22
CA ALA A 257 -9.80 -36.53 -17.82
C ALA A 257 -10.50 -37.19 -16.61
N LYS A 258 -11.11 -36.39 -15.73
CA LYS A 258 -11.88 -36.85 -14.56
C LYS A 258 -13.37 -36.94 -14.83
N ASP A 259 -13.87 -36.08 -15.72
CA ASP A 259 -15.27 -36.03 -16.15
C ASP A 259 -15.35 -36.15 -17.68
N PRO A 260 -15.09 -37.36 -18.23
CA PRO A 260 -15.10 -37.59 -19.67
C PRO A 260 -16.49 -37.45 -20.29
N GLN A 261 -17.54 -37.64 -19.49
CA GLN A 261 -18.94 -37.50 -19.91
C GLN A 261 -19.46 -36.06 -19.73
N ARG A 262 -18.67 -35.17 -19.13
CA ARG A 262 -18.97 -33.75 -18.97
C ARG A 262 -20.23 -33.51 -18.11
N GLU A 263 -20.48 -34.39 -17.14
CA GLU A 263 -21.61 -34.28 -16.20
C GLU A 263 -21.55 -33.03 -15.31
N SER A 264 -20.35 -32.49 -15.10
CA SER A 264 -20.14 -31.25 -14.36
C SER A 264 -20.46 -29.97 -15.15
N VAL A 265 -20.72 -30.09 -16.46
CA VAL A 265 -21.14 -28.99 -17.34
C VAL A 265 -22.66 -28.92 -17.33
N GLU A 266 -23.19 -27.91 -16.66
CA GLU A 266 -24.61 -27.71 -16.48
C GLU A 266 -25.27 -27.08 -17.72
N ASP A 267 -26.60 -26.96 -17.73
CA ASP A 267 -27.33 -26.31 -18.83
C ASP A 267 -27.19 -24.78 -18.85
N GLN A 268 -26.74 -24.19 -17.74
CA GLN A 268 -26.65 -22.75 -17.55
C GLN A 268 -25.36 -22.34 -16.85
N LEU A 269 -24.74 -21.28 -17.35
CA LEU A 269 -23.58 -20.63 -16.77
C LEU A 269 -23.92 -19.18 -16.45
N PHE A 270 -23.73 -18.77 -15.19
CA PHE A 270 -23.80 -17.38 -14.79
C PHE A 270 -22.41 -16.76 -14.75
N VAL A 271 -22.22 -15.67 -15.50
CA VAL A 271 -20.96 -14.93 -15.56
C VAL A 271 -21.14 -13.55 -14.97
N ILE A 272 -20.38 -13.20 -13.95
CA ILE A 272 -20.30 -11.83 -13.43
C ILE A 272 -19.13 -11.12 -14.11
N CYS A 273 -19.37 -9.90 -14.57
CA CYS A 273 -18.36 -9.00 -15.08
C CYS A 273 -18.19 -7.78 -14.19
N GLU A 274 -17.03 -7.69 -13.54
CA GLU A 274 -16.62 -6.53 -12.75
C GLU A 274 -15.86 -5.50 -13.58
N SER A 275 -15.19 -5.93 -14.67
CA SER A 275 -14.52 -5.04 -15.62
C SER A 275 -15.39 -4.84 -16.86
N VAL A 276 -16.01 -3.67 -16.99
CA VAL A 276 -16.84 -3.31 -18.16
C VAL A 276 -16.03 -2.43 -19.13
N PRO A 277 -16.04 -2.70 -20.45
CA PRO A 277 -16.72 -3.79 -21.14
C PRO A 277 -16.03 -5.15 -20.90
N CYS A 278 -16.83 -6.22 -20.81
CA CYS A 278 -16.35 -7.59 -20.82
C CYS A 278 -16.99 -8.35 -21.98
N GLU A 279 -16.31 -9.38 -22.46
CA GLU A 279 -16.80 -10.26 -23.51
C GLU A 279 -16.80 -11.69 -22.96
N PRO A 280 -17.94 -12.18 -22.45
CA PRO A 280 -18.00 -13.52 -21.87
C PRO A 280 -17.97 -14.62 -22.94
N ILE A 281 -18.38 -14.33 -24.17
CA ILE A 281 -18.32 -15.30 -25.27
C ILE A 281 -16.88 -15.43 -25.77
N GLY A 282 -16.34 -16.65 -25.77
CA GLY A 282 -14.97 -16.92 -26.21
C GLY A 282 -13.89 -16.52 -25.19
N HIS A 283 -14.28 -16.17 -23.96
CA HIS A 283 -13.31 -15.83 -22.91
C HIS A 283 -12.47 -17.06 -22.52
N SER A 284 -11.16 -16.87 -22.35
CA SER A 284 -10.20 -17.94 -22.04
C SER A 284 -10.25 -18.46 -20.59
N LEU A 285 -11.21 -17.99 -19.78
CA LEU A 285 -11.32 -18.37 -18.38
C LEU A 285 -11.86 -19.81 -18.32
N TRP A 286 -11.29 -20.65 -17.44
CA TRP A 286 -11.60 -22.08 -17.38
C TRP A 286 -13.10 -22.37 -17.28
N GLU A 287 -13.82 -21.67 -16.42
CA GLU A 287 -15.25 -21.87 -16.19
C GLU A 287 -16.09 -21.50 -17.42
N ILE A 288 -15.60 -20.62 -18.29
CA ILE A 288 -16.29 -20.17 -19.50
C ILE A 288 -15.89 -21.02 -20.70
N ALA A 289 -14.59 -21.17 -20.95
CA ALA A 289 -14.06 -22.01 -22.03
C ALA A 289 -14.45 -23.49 -21.81
N GLY A 290 -14.43 -23.93 -20.56
CA GLY A 290 -14.88 -25.24 -20.12
C GLY A 290 -16.39 -25.39 -20.14
N PHE A 291 -17.20 -24.33 -20.24
CA PHE A 291 -18.63 -24.49 -20.51
C PHE A 291 -18.89 -24.83 -21.99
N GLY A 292 -17.99 -24.43 -22.87
CA GLY A 292 -18.04 -24.74 -24.30
C GLY A 292 -18.73 -23.65 -25.12
N ARG A 293 -19.22 -24.03 -26.31
CA ARG A 293 -19.86 -23.08 -27.24
C ARG A 293 -21.21 -22.65 -26.68
N ALA A 294 -21.31 -21.38 -26.31
CA ALA A 294 -22.50 -20.81 -25.68
C ALA A 294 -23.01 -19.57 -26.42
N GLU A 295 -24.26 -19.21 -26.12
CA GLU A 295 -24.87 -17.93 -26.48
C GLU A 295 -25.41 -17.22 -25.25
N ILE A 296 -25.53 -15.88 -25.34
CA ILE A 296 -26.08 -15.07 -24.26
C ILE A 296 -27.61 -15.17 -24.31
N GLU A 297 -28.21 -15.87 -23.35
CA GLU A 297 -29.67 -15.92 -23.20
C GLU A 297 -30.19 -14.61 -22.60
N SER A 298 -29.47 -14.05 -21.62
CA SER A 298 -29.89 -12.85 -20.91
C SER A 298 -28.71 -12.09 -20.28
N GLN A 299 -28.91 -10.80 -20.07
CA GLN A 299 -27.96 -9.91 -19.38
C GLN A 299 -28.70 -8.93 -18.47
N TRP A 300 -28.08 -8.59 -17.34
CA TRP A 300 -28.63 -7.65 -16.36
C TRP A 300 -27.56 -6.76 -15.75
N ASP A 301 -27.90 -5.50 -15.50
CA ASP A 301 -27.10 -4.59 -14.68
C ASP A 301 -27.53 -4.75 -13.22
N VAL A 302 -26.61 -5.17 -12.33
CA VAL A 302 -26.90 -5.45 -10.93
C VAL A 302 -25.85 -4.79 -10.05
N SER A 303 -26.27 -3.80 -9.27
CA SER A 303 -25.36 -2.97 -8.46
C SER A 303 -24.29 -2.28 -9.32
N VAL A 304 -23.03 -2.73 -9.24
CA VAL A 304 -21.88 -2.14 -9.95
C VAL A 304 -21.30 -3.08 -11.01
N VAL A 305 -21.98 -4.20 -11.30
CA VAL A 305 -21.52 -5.26 -12.20
C VAL A 305 -22.56 -5.60 -13.24
N LYS A 306 -22.13 -6.27 -14.32
CA LYS A 306 -23.03 -6.95 -15.26
C LYS A 306 -23.07 -8.44 -14.97
N VAL A 307 -24.26 -9.02 -15.03
CA VAL A 307 -24.48 -10.46 -14.92
C VAL A 307 -24.99 -10.98 -16.26
N TYR A 308 -24.36 -12.02 -16.78
CA TYR A 308 -24.75 -12.71 -17.99
C TYR A 308 -25.21 -14.12 -17.65
N LYS A 309 -26.27 -14.57 -18.32
CA LYS A 309 -26.67 -15.97 -18.35
C LYS A 309 -26.36 -16.55 -19.72
N LEU A 310 -25.51 -17.56 -19.74
CA LEU A 310 -25.10 -18.29 -20.92
C LEU A 310 -25.79 -19.66 -20.95
N VAL A 311 -26.16 -20.09 -22.15
CA VAL A 311 -26.72 -21.42 -22.43
C VAL A 311 -25.98 -22.05 -23.60
N HIS A 312 -26.01 -23.39 -23.69
CA HIS A 312 -25.39 -24.11 -24.79
C HIS A 312 -25.98 -23.71 -26.14
N PHE A 313 -25.09 -23.43 -27.10
CA PHE A 313 -25.50 -23.09 -28.45
C PHE A 313 -26.17 -24.28 -29.13
N LYS A 314 -27.38 -24.08 -29.67
CA LYS A 314 -28.08 -25.08 -30.48
C LYS A 314 -27.99 -24.70 -31.94
N GLU A 315 -27.41 -25.57 -32.77
CA GLU A 315 -27.50 -25.42 -34.22
C GLU A 315 -28.97 -25.47 -34.64
N LYS A 316 -29.40 -24.45 -35.38
CA LYS A 316 -30.76 -24.32 -35.89
C LYS A 316 -30.97 -25.12 -37.16
#